data_AF-A0A2N1DAF0-F1
#
_entry.id   AF-A0A2N1DAF0-F1
#
_cell.length_a   1.000
_cell.length_b   1.000
_cell.length_c   1.000
_cell.angle_alpha   90.00
_cell.angle_beta   90.00
_cell.angle_gamma   90.00
#
_symmetry.space_group_name_H-M   'P 1'
#
loop_
_entity.id
_entity.type
_entity.pdbx_description
1 polymer ?
#
loop_
_entity_poly.entity_id
_entity_poly.type
_entity_poly.pdbx_seq_one_letter_code
_entity_poly.pdbx_strand_id
1 'polypeptide(L)'
;MKAFFTFAFSILILLLMNQHVKAEEKVLVVGAGIVGASIAYHLAIEGVEVIVIDMQAPASHASLGTFAWINASWAKQPKAYHSLNQQSVAYWHPLSKQLNIPVKWGGSLEWFGNPKRQEKLSQQIQEQQSWGEAAKMVSPLNAKSLEPKVNFMDVDAIAYSQNDGAVDPAQATQRFLSAAMNSGAKVKYPCKLESITDTTATRVANTTCGPITFNKLVLAVGAASNTITDIAKMDIPQRTTPGIIVVTEPMEPILNKIIVAPGVHIHQRLDGRVVLGEQAGPPNTSAHSARLQNRPNEYPSEALAQQHANSILDNAIKYVPQLSNAQVENVYIGWRPLPLDGHPVLGFSTEVPYVYIAVTHSGVTLAPILGRMVSQELIGNKNIDALSRYRPSRQFEKVKRY
;
A
#
# COMPACT_ATOMS: atom_id res chain seq x y z
N MET A 1 -29.30 -49.43 13.62
CA MET A 1 -29.39 -49.19 12.16
C MET A 1 -29.85 -47.78 11.76
N LYS A 2 -30.74 -47.09 12.49
CA LYS A 2 -31.19 -45.73 12.10
C LYS A 2 -30.14 -44.60 12.32
N ALA A 3 -29.20 -44.74 13.25
CA ALA A 3 -28.20 -43.70 13.54
C ALA A 3 -27.01 -43.65 12.55
N PHE A 4 -26.72 -44.74 11.84
CA PHE A 4 -25.64 -44.78 10.84
C PHE A 4 -26.05 -44.13 9.50
N PHE A 5 -27.36 -44.12 9.19
CA PHE A 5 -27.87 -43.52 7.96
C PHE A 5 -27.91 -41.99 8.00
N THR A 6 -28.08 -41.38 9.18
CA THR A 6 -28.16 -39.92 9.32
C THR A 6 -26.78 -39.25 9.22
N PHE A 7 -25.71 -39.93 9.69
CA PHE A 7 -24.35 -39.39 9.65
C PHE A 7 -23.74 -39.46 8.24
N ALA A 8 -24.01 -40.54 7.50
CA ALA A 8 -23.58 -40.67 6.11
C ALA A 8 -24.28 -39.66 5.18
N PHE A 9 -25.54 -39.32 5.43
CA PHE A 9 -26.30 -38.35 4.63
C PHE A 9 -25.82 -36.90 4.86
N SER A 10 -25.43 -36.53 6.08
CA SER A 10 -24.86 -35.21 6.37
C SER A 10 -23.45 -35.01 5.80
N ILE A 11 -22.62 -36.06 5.76
CA ILE A 11 -21.31 -36.02 5.09
C ILE A 11 -21.48 -35.97 3.57
N LEU A 12 -22.47 -36.69 3.02
CA LEU A 12 -22.78 -36.63 1.60
C LEU A 12 -23.31 -35.25 1.19
N ILE A 13 -24.11 -34.57 2.03
CA ILE A 13 -24.55 -33.18 1.78
C ILE A 13 -23.39 -32.19 1.89
N LEU A 14 -22.45 -32.34 2.85
CA LEU A 14 -21.25 -31.50 2.91
C LEU A 14 -20.32 -31.72 1.71
N LEU A 15 -20.21 -32.96 1.22
CA LEU A 15 -19.44 -33.30 0.02
C LEU A 15 -20.14 -32.86 -1.28
N LEU A 16 -21.47 -32.91 -1.34
CA LEU A 16 -22.26 -32.47 -2.49
C LEU A 16 -22.39 -30.94 -2.56
N MET A 17 -22.33 -30.22 -1.43
CA MET A 17 -22.24 -28.76 -1.41
C MET A 17 -20.85 -28.24 -1.83
N ASN A 18 -19.83 -29.09 -1.84
CA ASN A 18 -18.51 -28.82 -2.40
C ASN A 18 -18.37 -29.25 -3.88
N GLN A 19 -19.46 -29.71 -4.51
CA GLN A 19 -19.48 -30.15 -5.92
C GLN A 19 -20.24 -29.21 -6.85
N HIS A 20 -20.30 -27.91 -6.52
CA HIS A 20 -20.18 -26.97 -7.63
C HIS A 20 -18.75 -27.05 -8.09
N VAL A 21 -18.54 -27.69 -9.25
CA VAL A 21 -17.36 -27.49 -10.08
C VAL A 21 -17.14 -25.99 -10.13
N LYS A 22 -16.27 -25.44 -9.25
CA LYS A 22 -15.68 -24.13 -9.48
C LYS A 22 -15.00 -24.36 -10.80
N ALA A 23 -15.57 -23.84 -11.90
CA ALA A 23 -14.82 -23.69 -13.13
C ALA A 23 -13.46 -23.13 -12.69
N GLU A 24 -12.37 -23.86 -12.92
CA GLU A 24 -11.04 -23.54 -12.38
C GLU A 24 -10.74 -22.09 -12.73
N GLU A 25 -11.01 -21.18 -11.80
CA GLU A 25 -10.98 -19.77 -12.11
C GLU A 25 -9.52 -19.37 -12.05
N LYS A 26 -8.96 -19.12 -13.21
CA LYS A 26 -7.56 -18.75 -13.36
C LYS A 26 -7.43 -17.24 -13.40
N VAL A 27 -6.80 -16.69 -12.38
CA VAL A 27 -6.57 -15.25 -12.25
C VAL A 27 -5.09 -14.94 -12.45
N LEU A 28 -4.80 -14.10 -13.45
CA LEU A 28 -3.47 -13.52 -13.64
C LEU A 28 -3.40 -12.17 -12.93
N VAL A 29 -2.49 -12.02 -11.97
CA VAL A 29 -2.21 -10.77 -11.27
C VAL A 29 -0.93 -10.16 -11.83
N VAL A 30 -1.03 -8.95 -12.38
CA VAL A 30 0.09 -8.20 -12.96
C VAL A 30 0.56 -7.14 -11.96
N GLY A 31 1.76 -7.34 -11.43
CA GLY A 31 2.38 -6.53 -10.39
C GLY A 31 2.48 -7.28 -9.06
N ALA A 32 3.70 -7.57 -8.62
CA ALA A 32 4.01 -8.21 -7.34
C ALA A 32 4.42 -7.20 -6.26
N GLY A 33 3.86 -5.99 -6.31
CA GLY A 33 3.85 -5.05 -5.18
C GLY A 33 2.85 -5.48 -4.10
N ILE A 34 2.82 -4.78 -2.96
CA ILE A 34 2.05 -5.19 -1.78
C ILE A 34 0.54 -5.37 -2.04
N VAL A 35 -0.04 -4.57 -2.95
CA VAL A 35 -1.47 -4.69 -3.35
C VAL A 35 -1.71 -5.98 -4.13
N GLY A 36 -0.92 -6.24 -5.17
CA GLY A 36 -1.05 -7.46 -5.98
C GLY A 36 -0.75 -8.72 -5.18
N ALA A 37 0.26 -8.68 -4.30
CA ALA A 37 0.57 -9.77 -3.38
C ALA A 37 -0.59 -10.10 -2.42
N SER A 38 -1.23 -9.08 -1.84
CA SER A 38 -2.38 -9.27 -0.96
C SER A 38 -3.60 -9.83 -1.72
N ILE A 39 -3.86 -9.37 -2.94
CA ILE A 39 -4.93 -9.90 -3.80
C ILE A 39 -4.65 -11.38 -4.13
N ALA A 40 -3.42 -11.71 -4.53
CA ALA A 40 -3.01 -13.08 -4.84
C ALA A 40 -3.17 -14.01 -3.64
N TYR A 41 -2.79 -13.56 -2.44
CA TYR A 41 -2.98 -14.31 -1.21
C TYR A 41 -4.46 -14.60 -0.94
N HIS A 42 -5.33 -13.58 -0.97
CA HIS A 42 -6.75 -13.76 -0.67
C HIS A 42 -7.49 -14.59 -1.73
N LEU A 43 -7.07 -14.54 -3.00
CA LEU A 43 -7.59 -15.43 -4.03
C LEU A 43 -7.13 -16.88 -3.83
N ALA A 44 -5.85 -17.10 -3.53
CA ALA A 44 -5.28 -18.44 -3.40
C ALA A 44 -5.85 -19.22 -2.21
N ILE A 45 -6.09 -18.56 -1.07
CA ILE A 45 -6.73 -19.23 0.09
C ILE A 45 -8.19 -19.62 -0.15
N GLU A 46 -8.83 -19.03 -1.16
CA GLU A 46 -10.18 -19.40 -1.62
C GLU A 46 -10.13 -20.48 -2.73
N GLY A 47 -8.96 -21.03 -3.03
CA GLY A 47 -8.77 -22.12 -4.01
C GLY A 47 -8.82 -21.67 -5.48
N VAL A 48 -8.62 -20.38 -5.76
CA VAL A 48 -8.48 -19.84 -7.13
C VAL A 48 -7.09 -20.19 -7.68
N GLU A 49 -6.98 -20.57 -8.96
CA GLU A 49 -5.66 -20.74 -9.58
C GLU A 49 -5.06 -19.35 -9.87
N VAL A 50 -4.03 -18.97 -9.11
CA VAL A 50 -3.41 -17.64 -9.23
C VAL A 50 -2.03 -17.74 -9.83
N ILE A 51 -1.77 -16.90 -10.84
CA ILE A 51 -0.42 -16.61 -11.32
C ILE A 51 -0.16 -15.13 -11.11
N VAL A 52 0.92 -14.80 -10.40
CA VAL A 52 1.43 -13.45 -10.23
C VAL A 52 2.63 -13.27 -11.15
N ILE A 53 2.67 -12.18 -11.91
CA ILE A 53 3.83 -11.78 -12.70
C ILE A 53 4.30 -10.39 -12.29
N ASP A 54 5.61 -10.17 -12.32
CA ASP A 54 6.21 -8.85 -12.15
C ASP A 54 7.34 -8.63 -13.15
N MET A 55 7.40 -7.45 -13.76
CA MET A 55 8.37 -7.15 -14.80
C MET A 55 9.82 -7.16 -14.30
N GLN A 56 10.05 -6.93 -13.01
CA GLN A 56 11.39 -6.85 -12.43
C GLN A 56 11.54 -7.83 -11.27
N ALA A 57 10.90 -7.55 -10.14
CA ALA A 57 10.96 -8.36 -8.93
C ALA A 57 9.83 -7.94 -7.97
N PRO A 58 9.39 -8.83 -7.07
CA PRO A 58 8.44 -8.45 -6.03
C PRO A 58 8.91 -7.26 -5.20
N ALA A 59 7.96 -6.40 -4.87
CA ALA A 59 8.16 -5.19 -4.09
C ALA A 59 9.22 -4.19 -4.62
N SER A 60 9.60 -4.19 -5.90
CA SER A 60 10.78 -3.42 -6.38
C SER A 60 10.56 -1.93 -6.71
N HIS A 61 9.32 -1.43 -6.71
CA HIS A 61 8.98 -0.05 -7.09
C HIS A 61 8.40 0.73 -5.90
N ALA A 62 7.16 1.22 -6.00
CA ALA A 62 6.50 1.99 -4.94
C ALA A 62 6.41 1.24 -3.59
N SER A 63 6.45 -0.10 -3.61
CA SER A 63 6.53 -0.91 -2.39
C SER A 63 7.92 -0.93 -1.76
N LEU A 64 9.00 -0.66 -2.51
CA LEU A 64 10.36 -0.48 -1.97
C LEU A 64 10.53 0.95 -1.43
N GLY A 65 10.20 1.94 -2.28
CA GLY A 65 10.37 3.36 -1.98
C GLY A 65 9.20 3.97 -1.22
N THR A 66 8.81 3.41 -0.08
CA THR A 66 7.69 3.94 0.73
C THR A 66 8.05 4.09 2.20
N PHE A 67 7.45 5.10 2.84
CA PHE A 67 7.53 5.30 4.29
C PHE A 67 6.72 4.24 5.08
N ALA A 68 5.95 3.39 4.39
CA ALA A 68 5.29 2.21 4.96
C ALA A 68 4.45 2.42 6.23
N TRP A 69 3.88 3.62 6.39
CA TRP A 69 2.99 3.97 7.49
C TRP A 69 1.60 3.35 7.29
N ILE A 70 1.15 2.57 8.26
CA ILE A 70 -0.20 2.03 8.39
C ILE A 70 -0.99 3.01 9.25
N ASN A 71 -1.97 3.71 8.66
CA ASN A 71 -2.73 4.75 9.35
C ASN A 71 -4.13 4.99 8.82
N ALA A 72 -5.00 5.48 9.70
CA ALA A 72 -6.34 5.96 9.37
C ALA A 72 -6.57 7.45 9.71
N SER A 73 -5.63 8.08 10.40
CA SER A 73 -5.66 9.53 10.67
C SER A 73 -5.10 10.35 9.51
N TRP A 74 -5.28 11.67 9.57
CA TRP A 74 -4.81 12.70 8.62
C TRP A 74 -3.84 12.24 7.50
N ALA A 75 -4.09 12.49 6.20
CA ALA A 75 -5.24 13.14 5.56
C ALA A 75 -6.14 12.10 4.86
N LYS A 76 -7.14 11.57 5.57
CA LYS A 76 -8.01 10.47 5.08
C LYS A 76 -9.42 10.89 4.70
N GLN A 77 -9.55 12.09 4.16
CA GLN A 77 -10.85 12.56 3.70
C GLN A 77 -11.30 11.98 2.37
N PRO A 78 -12.62 11.88 2.09
CA PRO A 78 -13.75 12.11 3.00
C PRO A 78 -14.02 10.90 3.93
N LYS A 79 -15.06 10.95 4.78
CA LYS A 79 -15.45 9.88 5.73
C LYS A 79 -15.38 8.46 5.17
N ALA A 80 -15.80 8.21 3.93
CA ALA A 80 -15.71 6.86 3.35
C ALA A 80 -14.28 6.38 3.15
N TYR A 81 -13.37 7.27 2.72
CA TYR A 81 -11.96 6.92 2.61
C TYR A 81 -11.34 6.68 3.98
N HIS A 82 -11.66 7.51 4.96
CA HIS A 82 -11.28 7.27 6.35
C HIS A 82 -11.78 5.90 6.84
N SER A 83 -13.07 5.59 6.63
CA SER A 83 -13.68 4.32 7.04
C SER A 83 -12.99 3.11 6.39
N LEU A 84 -12.58 3.22 5.12
CA LEU A 84 -11.83 2.16 4.45
C LEU A 84 -10.43 1.97 5.06
N ASN A 85 -9.74 3.06 5.38
CA ASN A 85 -8.42 2.98 6.03
C ASN A 85 -8.55 2.41 7.46
N GLN A 86 -9.54 2.85 8.23
CA GLN A 86 -9.81 2.36 9.58
C GLN A 86 -10.09 0.84 9.57
N GLN A 87 -10.93 0.36 8.65
CA GLN A 87 -11.17 -1.07 8.46
C GLN A 87 -9.88 -1.82 8.12
N SER A 88 -9.02 -1.25 7.29
CA SER A 88 -7.75 -1.89 6.92
C SER A 88 -6.75 -1.92 8.07
N VAL A 89 -6.63 -0.84 8.86
CA VAL A 89 -5.79 -0.80 10.07
C VAL A 89 -6.26 -1.86 11.07
N ALA A 90 -7.57 -1.94 11.29
CA ALA A 90 -8.15 -2.99 12.14
C ALA A 90 -7.84 -4.40 11.61
N TYR A 91 -7.89 -4.61 10.28
CA TYR A 91 -7.62 -5.90 9.66
C TYR A 91 -6.12 -6.26 9.61
N TRP A 92 -5.23 -5.27 9.59
CA TRP A 92 -3.78 -5.49 9.70
C TRP A 92 -3.41 -6.26 10.98
N HIS A 93 -4.05 -5.98 12.13
CA HIS A 93 -3.72 -6.63 13.40
C HIS A 93 -3.85 -8.17 13.41
N PRO A 94 -5.00 -8.78 13.04
CA PRO A 94 -5.12 -10.22 12.97
C PRO A 94 -4.32 -10.79 11.79
N LEU A 95 -4.32 -10.12 10.63
CA LEU A 95 -3.68 -10.64 9.43
C LEU A 95 -2.15 -10.68 9.55
N SER A 96 -1.54 -9.67 10.17
CA SER A 96 -0.09 -9.64 10.38
C SER A 96 0.36 -10.78 11.30
N LYS A 97 -0.45 -11.12 12.31
CA LYS A 97 -0.20 -12.29 13.17
C LYS A 97 -0.33 -13.59 12.40
N GLN A 98 -1.42 -13.75 11.62
CA GLN A 98 -1.66 -14.93 10.81
C GLN A 98 -0.54 -15.20 9.80
N LEU A 99 0.00 -14.14 9.18
CA LEU A 99 1.04 -14.23 8.16
C LEU A 99 2.46 -14.05 8.69
N ASN A 100 2.64 -13.93 10.01
CA ASN A 100 3.93 -13.63 10.65
C ASN A 100 4.66 -12.43 9.99
N ILE A 101 3.89 -11.35 9.75
CA ILE A 101 4.39 -10.06 9.28
C ILE A 101 4.73 -9.21 10.50
N PRO A 102 6.01 -8.85 10.73
CA PRO A 102 6.41 -8.06 11.87
C PRO A 102 6.06 -6.59 11.65
N VAL A 103 4.96 -6.17 12.26
CA VAL A 103 4.53 -4.76 12.29
C VAL A 103 4.92 -4.15 13.62
N LYS A 104 5.57 -2.99 13.59
CA LYS A 104 5.79 -2.18 14.79
C LYS A 104 4.57 -1.32 15.05
N TRP A 105 3.74 -1.76 15.99
CA TRP A 105 2.65 -0.96 16.53
C TRP A 105 3.17 -0.02 17.62
N GLY A 106 2.57 1.15 17.75
CA GLY A 106 2.98 2.15 18.74
C GLY A 106 2.28 3.49 18.59
N GLY A 107 1.63 3.71 17.45
CA GLY A 107 0.99 4.96 17.10
C GLY A 107 1.92 5.96 16.43
N SER A 108 1.37 7.11 16.09
CA SER A 108 2.09 8.23 15.48
C SER A 108 1.90 9.53 16.26
N LEU A 109 2.89 10.42 16.15
CA LEU A 109 2.86 11.79 16.64
C LEU A 109 3.12 12.74 15.45
N GLU A 110 2.13 13.55 15.11
CA GLU A 110 2.15 14.42 13.93
C GLU A 110 1.91 15.89 14.28
N TRP A 111 2.73 16.78 13.72
CA TRP A 111 2.54 18.23 13.80
C TRP A 111 3.20 18.97 12.63
N PHE A 112 2.77 20.22 12.41
CA PHE A 112 3.28 21.09 11.36
C PHE A 112 3.72 22.44 11.93
N GLY A 113 4.84 22.96 11.43
CA GLY A 113 5.33 24.29 11.81
C GLY A 113 4.58 25.43 11.12
N ASN A 114 3.82 25.13 10.06
CA ASN A 114 2.96 26.13 9.42
C ASN A 114 1.63 26.24 10.19
N PRO A 115 1.27 27.42 10.74
CA PRO A 115 0.08 27.55 11.59
C PRO A 115 -1.22 27.13 10.91
N LYS A 116 -1.40 27.47 9.62
CA LYS A 116 -2.61 27.08 8.86
C LYS A 116 -2.70 25.57 8.66
N ARG A 117 -1.56 24.90 8.42
CA ARG A 117 -1.53 23.42 8.33
C ARG A 117 -1.80 22.77 9.67
N GLN A 118 -1.27 23.34 10.76
CA GLN A 118 -1.46 22.85 12.12
C GLN A 118 -2.92 22.98 12.59
N GLU A 119 -3.56 24.11 12.27
CA GLU A 119 -4.99 24.31 12.53
C GLU A 119 -5.83 23.29 11.74
N LYS A 120 -5.52 23.11 10.45
CA LYS A 120 -6.22 22.14 9.60
C LYS A 120 -6.05 20.69 10.09
N LEU A 121 -4.85 20.32 10.56
CA LEU A 121 -4.60 19.04 11.23
C LEU A 121 -5.54 18.87 12.42
N SER A 122 -5.59 19.86 13.30
CA SER A 122 -6.43 19.82 14.52
C SER A 122 -7.91 19.66 14.19
N GLN A 123 -8.43 20.43 13.22
CA GLN A 123 -9.81 20.34 12.74
C GLN A 123 -10.13 18.95 12.18
N GLN A 124 -9.23 18.37 11.39
CA GLN A 124 -9.46 17.05 10.79
C GLN A 124 -9.31 15.91 11.80
N ILE A 125 -8.46 16.03 12.83
CA ILE A 125 -8.44 15.07 13.94
C ILE A 125 -9.79 15.12 14.68
N GLN A 126 -10.31 16.31 14.99
CA GLN A 126 -11.63 16.46 15.63
C GLN A 126 -12.75 15.87 14.76
N GLU A 127 -12.71 16.10 13.45
CA GLU A 127 -13.65 15.51 12.50
C GLU A 127 -13.56 13.97 12.51
N GLN A 128 -12.35 13.40 12.49
CA GLN A 128 -12.13 11.95 12.50
C GLN A 128 -12.55 11.31 13.84
N GLN A 129 -12.42 12.01 14.96
CA GLN A 129 -12.98 11.59 16.24
C GLN A 129 -14.50 11.42 16.16
N SER A 130 -15.21 12.33 15.47
CA SER A 130 -16.65 12.19 15.24
C SER A 130 -17.03 10.97 14.39
N TRP A 131 -16.05 10.36 13.71
CA TRP A 131 -16.21 9.13 12.93
C TRP A 131 -15.73 7.88 13.64
N GLY A 132 -15.32 8.00 14.91
CA GLY A 132 -14.89 6.89 15.75
C GLY A 132 -13.40 6.61 15.71
N GLU A 133 -12.57 7.49 15.14
CA GLU A 133 -11.11 7.35 15.24
C GLU A 133 -10.63 7.74 16.64
N ALA A 134 -9.70 6.95 17.20
CA ALA A 134 -9.17 7.20 18.54
C ALA A 134 -8.06 8.27 18.57
N ALA A 135 -7.80 8.91 17.43
CA ALA A 135 -6.81 9.98 17.33
C ALA A 135 -7.24 11.20 18.15
N LYS A 136 -6.28 11.94 18.71
CA LYS A 136 -6.55 13.13 19.53
C LYS A 136 -5.41 14.12 19.48
N MET A 137 -5.71 15.39 19.69
CA MET A 137 -4.67 16.40 19.95
C MET A 137 -4.18 16.27 21.40
N VAL A 138 -2.86 16.27 21.60
CA VAL A 138 -2.21 16.21 22.92
C VAL A 138 -1.22 17.36 23.09
N SER A 139 -0.95 17.75 24.34
CA SER A 139 0.07 18.75 24.64
C SER A 139 1.49 18.23 24.39
N PRO A 140 2.49 19.11 24.20
CA PRO A 140 3.90 18.73 24.11
C PRO A 140 4.40 17.92 25.32
N LEU A 141 3.91 18.23 26.52
CA LEU A 141 4.24 17.47 27.74
C LEU A 141 3.76 16.02 27.66
N ASN A 142 2.52 15.80 27.20
CA ASN A 142 1.97 14.46 27.00
C ASN A 142 2.71 13.74 25.87
N ALA A 143 3.02 14.43 24.77
CA ALA A 143 3.80 13.86 23.66
C ALA A 143 5.23 13.48 24.11
N LYS A 144 5.89 14.28 24.95
CA LYS A 144 7.19 13.97 25.54
C LYS A 144 7.14 12.75 26.45
N SER A 145 6.06 12.56 27.18
CA SER A 145 5.85 11.34 27.99
C SER A 145 5.67 10.10 27.11
N LEU A 146 5.07 10.26 25.93
CA LEU A 146 4.84 9.20 24.94
C LEU A 146 6.09 8.85 24.11
N GLU A 147 6.95 9.82 23.82
CA GLU A 147 8.22 9.64 23.10
C GLU A 147 9.33 10.55 23.68
N PRO A 148 10.00 10.12 24.76
CA PRO A 148 10.93 10.97 25.51
C PRO A 148 12.18 11.41 24.75
N LYS A 149 12.57 10.67 23.69
CA LYS A 149 13.75 10.96 22.89
C LYS A 149 13.48 11.99 21.78
N VAL A 150 12.22 12.43 21.58
CA VAL A 150 11.85 13.44 20.59
C VAL A 150 11.83 14.83 21.20
N ASN A 151 12.32 15.81 20.44
CA ASN A 151 12.21 17.23 20.71
C ASN A 151 10.97 17.79 20.01
N PHE A 152 9.97 18.19 20.80
CA PHE A 152 8.77 18.87 20.32
C PHE A 152 9.00 20.38 20.40
N MET A 153 9.58 20.95 19.34
CA MET A 153 9.91 22.38 19.27
C MET A 153 8.76 23.17 18.63
N ASP A 154 8.54 24.39 19.13
CA ASP A 154 7.66 25.42 18.54
C ASP A 154 6.27 24.92 18.14
N VAL A 155 5.66 24.08 18.99
CA VAL A 155 4.34 23.50 18.74
C VAL A 155 3.51 23.44 20.02
N ASP A 156 2.24 23.83 19.92
CA ASP A 156 1.32 23.85 21.07
C ASP A 156 0.45 22.59 21.19
N ALA A 157 0.30 21.84 20.09
CA ALA A 157 -0.51 20.63 20.04
C ALA A 157 0.04 19.62 19.04
N ILE A 158 -0.04 18.33 19.36
CA ILE A 158 0.44 17.23 18.52
C ILE A 158 -0.73 16.26 18.31
N ALA A 159 -0.96 15.85 17.06
CA ALA A 159 -1.91 14.77 16.78
C ALA A 159 -1.28 13.44 17.22
N TYR A 160 -1.97 12.71 18.10
CA TYR A 160 -1.59 11.37 18.52
C TYR A 160 -2.61 10.36 18.00
N SER A 161 -2.16 9.45 17.13
CA SER A 161 -2.98 8.37 16.58
C SER A 161 -2.46 7.03 17.06
N GLN A 162 -3.10 6.46 18.09
CA GLN A 162 -2.60 5.27 18.78
C GLN A 162 -2.61 3.98 17.93
N ASN A 163 -3.51 3.91 16.94
CA ASN A 163 -3.73 2.71 16.12
C ASN A 163 -2.68 2.55 15.01
N ASP A 164 -1.84 3.55 14.80
CA ASP A 164 -0.89 3.54 13.70
C ASP A 164 0.27 2.58 13.95
N GLY A 165 0.83 2.10 12.85
CA GLY A 165 1.99 1.20 12.85
C GLY A 165 2.86 1.37 11.61
N ALA A 166 4.04 0.78 11.65
CA ALA A 166 4.99 0.77 10.54
C ALA A 166 5.47 -0.65 10.28
N VAL A 167 5.78 -0.95 9.02
CA VAL A 167 6.20 -2.28 8.59
C VAL A 167 7.36 -2.18 7.60
N ASP A 168 8.14 -3.24 7.48
CA ASP A 168 8.94 -3.43 6.27
C ASP A 168 7.99 -3.79 5.10
N PRO A 169 7.81 -2.90 4.11
CA PRO A 169 6.88 -3.16 3.02
C PRO A 169 7.36 -4.29 2.09
N ALA A 170 8.68 -4.47 1.93
CA ALA A 170 9.23 -5.54 1.11
C ALA A 170 9.01 -6.89 1.81
N GLN A 171 9.33 -6.98 3.09
CA GLN A 171 9.10 -8.20 3.87
C GLN A 171 7.60 -8.54 3.98
N ALA A 172 6.73 -7.55 4.20
CA ALA A 172 5.28 -7.77 4.20
C ALA A 172 4.79 -8.31 2.86
N THR A 173 5.26 -7.73 1.75
CA THR A 173 4.93 -8.21 0.38
C THR A 173 5.40 -9.66 0.18
N GLN A 174 6.62 -9.98 0.61
CA GLN A 174 7.14 -11.35 0.52
C GLN A 174 6.30 -12.33 1.35
N ARG A 175 5.88 -11.96 2.56
CA ARG A 175 5.00 -12.81 3.41
C ARG A 175 3.65 -13.07 2.75
N PHE A 176 3.05 -12.07 2.11
CA PHE A 176 1.83 -12.27 1.31
C PHE A 176 2.07 -13.26 0.15
N LEU A 177 3.13 -13.06 -0.64
CA LEU A 177 3.44 -13.95 -1.76
C LEU A 177 3.78 -15.37 -1.31
N SER A 178 4.56 -15.54 -0.25
CA SER A 178 4.85 -16.86 0.33
C SER A 178 3.57 -17.55 0.79
N ALA A 179 2.66 -16.83 1.45
CA ALA A 179 1.39 -17.41 1.87
C ALA A 179 0.48 -17.77 0.68
N ALA A 180 0.49 -16.95 -0.39
CA ALA A 180 -0.19 -17.27 -1.64
C ALA A 180 0.39 -18.54 -2.29
N MET A 181 1.72 -18.66 -2.37
CA MET A 181 2.40 -19.84 -2.93
C MET A 181 2.15 -21.10 -2.11
N ASN A 182 2.13 -21.00 -0.78
CA ASN A 182 1.75 -22.09 0.11
C ASN A 182 0.29 -22.54 -0.10
N SER A 183 -0.54 -21.69 -0.71
CA SER A 183 -1.93 -21.97 -1.09
C SER A 183 -2.08 -22.31 -2.59
N GLY A 184 -0.97 -22.57 -3.30
CA GLY A 184 -0.96 -23.03 -4.69
C GLY A 184 -0.74 -21.95 -5.75
N ALA A 185 -0.61 -20.67 -5.39
CA ALA A 185 -0.28 -19.63 -6.35
C ALA A 185 1.13 -19.81 -6.95
N LYS A 186 1.33 -19.30 -8.17
CA LYS A 186 2.65 -19.26 -8.83
C LYS A 186 3.10 -17.81 -8.97
N VAL A 187 4.36 -17.52 -8.69
CA VAL A 187 4.93 -16.17 -8.84
C VAL A 187 6.07 -16.24 -9.85
N LYS A 188 6.06 -15.40 -10.89
CA LYS A 188 7.09 -15.36 -11.94
C LYS A 188 7.67 -13.95 -12.09
N TYR A 189 8.99 -13.84 -12.00
CA TYR A 189 9.74 -12.61 -12.26
C TYR A 189 11.19 -12.96 -12.66
N PRO A 190 11.86 -12.16 -13.50
CA PRO A 190 11.29 -11.05 -14.27
C PRO A 190 10.34 -11.57 -15.37
N CYS A 191 9.13 -11.03 -15.43
CA CYS A 191 8.10 -11.39 -16.40
C CYS A 191 7.14 -10.22 -16.66
N LYS A 192 7.27 -9.59 -17.83
CA LYS A 192 6.47 -8.43 -18.24
C LYS A 192 5.28 -8.88 -19.09
N LEU A 193 4.09 -8.33 -18.81
CA LEU A 193 2.93 -8.42 -19.72
C LEU A 193 3.15 -7.47 -20.91
N GLU A 194 3.02 -8.00 -22.13
CA GLU A 194 3.24 -7.24 -23.36
C GLU A 194 1.93 -7.00 -24.11
N SER A 195 1.08 -8.02 -24.22
CA SER A 195 -0.22 -7.93 -24.88
C SER A 195 -1.16 -9.04 -24.43
N ILE A 196 -2.42 -8.96 -24.84
CA ILE A 196 -3.42 -10.01 -24.65
C ILE A 196 -3.94 -10.43 -26.01
N THR A 197 -4.00 -11.74 -26.22
CA THR A 197 -4.73 -12.35 -27.31
C THR A 197 -6.01 -12.95 -26.75
N ASP A 198 -7.14 -12.36 -27.14
CA ASP A 198 -8.48 -12.79 -26.73
C ASP A 198 -9.19 -13.43 -27.93
N THR A 199 -9.46 -14.73 -27.84
CA THR A 199 -10.18 -15.49 -28.86
C THR A 199 -11.46 -16.05 -28.28
N THR A 200 -12.38 -16.49 -29.13
CA THR A 200 -13.64 -17.12 -28.69
C THR A 200 -13.44 -18.35 -27.80
N ALA A 201 -12.28 -19.02 -27.89
CA ALA A 201 -11.97 -20.24 -27.14
C ALA A 201 -11.07 -20.01 -25.90
N THR A 202 -10.14 -19.05 -25.95
CA THR A 202 -9.15 -18.86 -24.89
C THR A 202 -8.63 -17.42 -24.83
N ARG A 203 -8.27 -16.98 -23.62
CA ARG A 203 -7.52 -15.75 -23.37
C ARG A 203 -6.09 -16.10 -22.99
N VAL A 204 -5.14 -15.44 -23.65
CA VAL A 204 -3.70 -15.64 -23.45
C VAL A 204 -3.03 -14.29 -23.22
N ALA A 205 -2.31 -14.18 -22.12
CA ALA A 205 -1.37 -13.09 -21.86
C ALA A 205 -0.05 -13.45 -22.53
N ASN A 206 0.39 -12.61 -23.47
CA ASN A 206 1.72 -12.70 -24.05
C ASN A 206 2.68 -11.98 -23.12
N THR A 207 3.67 -12.72 -22.62
CA THR A 207 4.64 -12.21 -21.64
C THR A 207 6.06 -12.59 -22.01
N THR A 208 7.03 -11.86 -21.47
CA THR A 208 8.45 -12.17 -21.66
C THR A 208 8.88 -13.51 -21.06
N CYS A 209 8.04 -14.14 -20.22
CA CYS A 209 8.28 -15.46 -19.65
C CYS A 209 7.39 -16.56 -20.26
N GLY A 210 6.89 -16.31 -21.48
CA GLY A 210 6.03 -17.22 -22.24
C GLY A 210 4.52 -16.93 -22.11
N PRO A 211 3.69 -17.59 -22.92
CA PRO A 211 2.24 -17.38 -22.88
C PRO A 211 1.62 -17.90 -21.59
N ILE A 212 0.63 -17.17 -21.05
CA ILE A 212 -0.11 -17.55 -19.85
C ILE A 212 -1.62 -17.49 -20.14
N THR A 213 -2.31 -18.62 -20.05
CA THR A 213 -3.78 -18.65 -20.11
C THR A 213 -4.38 -18.09 -18.82
N PHE A 214 -5.52 -17.41 -18.91
CA PHE A 214 -6.25 -16.89 -17.75
C PHE A 214 -7.75 -16.70 -18.08
N ASN A 215 -8.59 -16.60 -17.04
CA ASN A 215 -9.99 -16.21 -17.20
C ASN A 215 -10.20 -14.74 -16.87
N LYS A 216 -9.54 -14.26 -15.80
CA LYS A 216 -9.54 -12.86 -15.35
C LYS A 216 -8.13 -12.32 -15.14
N LEU A 217 -7.99 -11.02 -15.29
CA LEU A 217 -6.73 -10.29 -15.13
C LEU A 217 -6.89 -9.23 -14.05
N VAL A 218 -5.91 -9.10 -13.16
CA VAL A 218 -5.81 -7.97 -12.23
C VAL A 218 -4.61 -7.12 -12.59
N LEU A 219 -4.82 -5.83 -12.85
CA LEU A 219 -3.77 -4.84 -13.02
C LEU A 219 -3.49 -4.14 -11.69
N ALA A 220 -2.48 -4.63 -10.96
CA ALA A 220 -1.95 -4.07 -9.72
C ALA A 220 -0.61 -3.35 -9.97
N VAL A 221 -0.54 -2.57 -11.05
CA VAL A 221 0.69 -2.08 -11.69
C VAL A 221 1.28 -0.80 -11.07
N GLY A 222 0.79 -0.38 -9.89
CA GLY A 222 1.29 0.80 -9.20
C GLY A 222 1.26 2.05 -10.09
N ALA A 223 2.41 2.71 -10.24
CA ALA A 223 2.55 3.95 -11.00
C ALA A 223 2.64 3.73 -12.53
N ALA A 224 2.68 2.49 -13.02
CA ALA A 224 2.78 2.18 -14.45
C ALA A 224 1.41 2.30 -15.15
N SER A 225 0.91 3.54 -15.27
CA SER A 225 -0.39 3.86 -15.87
C SER A 225 -0.59 3.34 -17.30
N ASN A 226 0.47 3.29 -18.11
CA ASN A 226 0.36 2.92 -19.53
C ASN A 226 -0.18 1.49 -19.71
N THR A 227 0.17 0.55 -18.83
CA THR A 227 -0.38 -0.81 -18.87
C THR A 227 -1.89 -0.81 -18.69
N ILE A 228 -2.46 0.12 -17.94
CA ILE A 228 -3.92 0.23 -17.78
C ILE A 228 -4.55 0.70 -19.08
N THR A 229 -4.00 1.72 -19.72
CA THR A 229 -4.49 2.21 -21.01
C THR A 229 -4.37 1.15 -22.10
N ASP A 230 -3.24 0.46 -22.18
CA ASP A 230 -2.97 -0.51 -23.24
C ASP A 230 -3.81 -1.79 -23.09
N ILE A 231 -4.03 -2.24 -21.87
CA ILE A 231 -4.67 -3.53 -21.58
C ILE A 231 -6.14 -3.38 -21.20
N ALA A 232 -6.46 -2.47 -20.29
CA ALA A 232 -7.83 -2.25 -19.82
C ALA A 232 -8.61 -1.28 -20.74
N LYS A 233 -7.94 -0.62 -21.69
CA LYS A 233 -8.52 0.39 -22.59
C LYS A 233 -9.19 1.55 -21.86
N MET A 234 -8.71 1.86 -20.66
CA MET A 234 -9.17 2.98 -19.84
C MET A 234 -8.05 3.95 -19.57
N ASP A 235 -8.35 5.24 -19.66
CA ASP A 235 -7.48 6.27 -19.12
C ASP A 235 -7.84 6.52 -17.65
N ILE A 236 -6.85 6.35 -16.77
CA ILE A 236 -6.98 6.61 -15.34
C ILE A 236 -6.07 7.80 -15.04
N PRO A 237 -6.62 9.02 -14.88
CA PRO A 237 -5.83 10.21 -14.64
C PRO A 237 -5.00 10.08 -13.35
N GLN A 238 -3.68 10.25 -13.47
CA GLN A 238 -2.75 10.19 -12.34
C GLN A 238 -1.91 11.45 -12.24
N ARG A 239 -1.48 11.75 -11.02
CA ARG A 239 -0.56 12.84 -10.66
C ARG A 239 0.60 12.30 -9.84
N THR A 240 1.17 11.21 -10.33
CA THR A 240 2.26 10.49 -9.70
C THR A 240 3.40 11.45 -9.38
N THR A 241 3.84 11.45 -8.12
CA THR A 241 4.95 12.28 -7.64
C THR A 241 6.02 11.38 -7.02
N PRO A 242 7.31 11.72 -7.15
CA PRO A 242 8.36 11.02 -6.44
C PRO A 242 8.36 11.43 -4.96
N GLY A 243 8.82 10.52 -4.11
CA GLY A 243 9.24 10.80 -2.75
C GLY A 243 10.55 10.09 -2.46
N ILE A 244 11.39 10.73 -1.64
CA ILE A 244 12.66 10.17 -1.23
C ILE A 244 12.49 9.46 0.11
N ILE A 245 12.97 8.22 0.17
CA ILE A 245 13.04 7.42 1.39
C ILE A 245 14.51 7.11 1.68
N VAL A 246 14.94 7.38 2.91
CA VAL A 246 16.27 7.03 3.41
C VAL A 246 16.10 5.93 4.44
N VAL A 247 16.90 4.88 4.33
CA VAL A 247 16.96 3.79 5.30
C VAL A 247 18.37 3.75 5.87
N THR A 248 18.48 3.72 7.20
CA THR A 248 19.77 3.63 7.88
C THR A 248 20.21 2.17 8.04
N GLU A 249 21.48 1.97 8.36
CA GLU A 249 21.92 0.72 8.99
C GLU A 249 21.15 0.51 10.31
N PRO A 250 21.01 -0.74 10.78
CA PRO A 250 20.43 -1.02 12.09
C PRO A 250 21.13 -0.25 13.22
N MET A 251 20.35 0.37 14.10
CA MET A 251 20.86 1.06 15.28
C MET A 251 19.99 0.77 16.51
N GLU A 252 20.48 1.15 17.69
CA GLU A 252 19.77 0.97 18.96
C GLU A 252 18.36 1.60 18.92
N PRO A 253 17.36 0.99 19.61
CA PRO A 253 16.01 1.55 19.68
C PRO A 253 15.98 2.97 20.28
N ILE A 254 15.64 3.95 19.43
CA ILE A 254 15.51 5.37 19.78
C ILE A 254 14.10 5.92 19.58
N LEU A 255 13.24 5.20 18.85
CA LEU A 255 11.84 5.59 18.63
C LEU A 255 10.89 4.42 18.91
N ASN A 256 9.80 4.71 19.61
CA ASN A 256 8.70 3.77 19.82
C ASN A 256 7.54 4.03 18.84
N LYS A 257 7.36 5.29 18.44
CA LYS A 257 6.29 5.78 17.58
C LYS A 257 6.81 6.26 16.23
N ILE A 258 5.87 6.47 15.32
CA ILE A 258 6.09 7.18 14.07
C ILE A 258 6.06 8.67 14.36
N ILE A 259 7.04 9.41 13.86
CA ILE A 259 7.16 10.85 14.03
C ILE A 259 6.94 11.52 12.69
N VAL A 260 5.97 12.42 12.62
CA VAL A 260 5.69 13.26 11.46
C VAL A 260 5.90 14.70 11.91
N ALA A 261 7.14 15.16 11.75
CA ALA A 261 7.58 16.48 12.17
C ALA A 261 7.65 17.44 10.95
N PRO A 262 7.77 18.75 11.17
CA PRO A 262 7.92 19.70 10.07
C PRO A 262 9.17 19.38 9.22
N GLY A 263 8.94 18.98 7.97
CA GLY A 263 9.96 18.69 6.97
C GLY A 263 10.38 17.22 6.86
N VAL A 264 9.98 16.34 7.80
CA VAL A 264 10.49 14.96 7.83
C VAL A 264 9.52 13.98 8.51
N HIS A 265 9.47 12.77 7.97
CA HIS A 265 8.83 11.61 8.59
C HIS A 265 9.90 10.64 9.10
N ILE A 266 9.70 10.03 10.27
CA ILE A 266 10.66 9.12 10.88
C ILE A 266 9.92 7.95 11.53
N HIS A 267 10.36 6.73 11.28
CA HIS A 267 10.03 5.60 12.14
C HIS A 267 11.21 4.64 12.24
N GLN A 268 11.28 3.87 13.31
CA GLN A 268 12.30 2.83 13.44
C GLN A 268 11.64 1.46 13.39
N ARG A 269 12.10 0.60 12.48
CA ARG A 269 11.60 -0.76 12.30
C ARG A 269 12.04 -1.69 13.45
N LEU A 270 11.50 -2.91 13.47
CA LEU A 270 11.84 -3.93 14.47
C LEU A 270 13.24 -4.52 14.30
N ASP A 271 13.84 -4.38 13.11
CA ASP A 271 15.22 -4.77 12.81
C ASP A 271 16.23 -3.65 13.08
N GLY A 272 15.83 -2.59 13.82
CA GLY A 272 16.71 -1.50 14.24
C GLY A 272 16.91 -0.39 13.20
N ARG A 273 16.57 -0.61 11.92
CA ARG A 273 16.71 0.39 10.86
C ARG A 273 15.75 1.56 11.06
N VAL A 274 16.23 2.78 10.84
CA VAL A 274 15.41 3.98 10.80
C VAL A 274 15.03 4.28 9.36
N VAL A 275 13.76 4.53 9.12
CA VAL A 275 13.20 4.94 7.84
C VAL A 275 12.83 6.41 7.94
N LEU A 276 13.35 7.21 7.01
CA LEU A 276 13.11 8.64 6.93
C LEU A 276 12.46 8.97 5.59
N GLY A 277 11.52 9.91 5.59
CA GLY A 277 10.88 10.39 4.36
C GLY A 277 10.83 11.92 4.31
N GLU A 278 11.03 12.48 3.12
CA GLU A 278 10.85 13.91 2.89
C GLU A 278 9.36 14.33 2.78
N GLN A 279 9.09 15.61 3.05
CA GLN A 279 7.76 16.22 2.87
C GLN A 279 7.69 17.27 1.76
N ALA A 280 8.82 17.83 1.33
CA ALA A 280 8.85 19.00 0.44
C ALA A 280 8.52 18.67 -1.02
N GLY A 281 8.85 17.44 -1.45
CA GLY A 281 8.71 17.01 -2.83
C GLY A 281 9.72 17.70 -3.75
N PRO A 282 9.70 17.35 -5.04
CA PRO A 282 10.65 17.86 -6.01
C PRO A 282 10.48 19.38 -6.27
N PRO A 283 11.56 20.14 -6.52
CA PRO A 283 11.48 21.52 -6.98
C PRO A 283 10.65 21.65 -8.27
N ASN A 284 9.75 22.64 -8.31
CA ASN A 284 8.92 22.91 -9.48
C ASN A 284 9.68 23.72 -10.53
N THR A 285 10.60 23.08 -11.25
CA THR A 285 11.37 23.69 -12.35
C THR A 285 11.33 22.79 -13.59
N SER A 286 11.49 23.39 -14.78
CA SER A 286 11.54 22.64 -16.05
C SER A 286 12.68 21.62 -16.08
N ALA A 287 13.85 21.99 -15.55
CA ALA A 287 15.01 21.10 -15.48
C ALA A 287 14.76 19.88 -14.58
N HIS A 288 14.09 20.07 -13.45
CA HIS A 288 13.74 18.95 -12.57
C HIS A 288 12.65 18.07 -13.20
N SER A 289 11.66 18.68 -13.84
CA SER A 289 10.61 17.97 -14.57
C SER A 289 11.17 17.05 -15.68
N ALA A 290 12.17 17.53 -16.43
CA ALA A 290 12.83 16.74 -17.47
C ALA A 290 13.55 15.50 -16.91
N ARG A 291 14.28 15.63 -15.79
CA ARG A 291 14.96 14.50 -15.14
C ARG A 291 13.98 13.43 -14.62
N LEU A 292 12.77 13.86 -14.26
CA LEU A 292 11.72 13.03 -13.69
C LEU A 292 10.82 12.36 -14.75
N GLN A 293 10.96 12.71 -16.04
CA GLN A 293 10.06 12.27 -17.12
C GLN A 293 9.94 10.74 -17.21
N ASN A 294 11.05 10.02 -17.02
CA ASN A 294 11.11 8.56 -17.12
C ASN A 294 10.87 7.83 -15.80
N ARG A 295 10.47 8.57 -14.75
CA ARG A 295 10.19 8.03 -13.42
C ARG A 295 11.32 7.15 -12.85
N PRO A 296 12.56 7.67 -12.73
CA PRO A 296 13.68 6.89 -12.17
C PRO A 296 13.41 6.49 -10.72
N ASN A 297 13.74 5.25 -10.35
CA ASN A 297 13.66 4.79 -8.94
C ASN A 297 15.00 4.92 -8.19
N GLU A 298 16.05 5.34 -8.90
CA GLU A 298 17.42 5.45 -8.39
C GLU A 298 18.01 6.81 -8.76
N TYR A 299 18.97 7.26 -7.96
CA TYR A 299 19.75 8.44 -8.26
C TYR A 299 20.79 8.16 -9.35
N PRO A 300 21.15 9.15 -10.16
CA PRO A 300 22.16 8.98 -11.21
C PRO A 300 23.58 8.76 -10.65
N SER A 301 23.81 9.01 -9.36
CA SER A 301 25.05 8.66 -8.66
C SER A 301 24.81 8.51 -7.15
N GLU A 302 25.69 7.73 -6.51
CA GLU A 302 25.71 7.55 -5.06
C GLU A 302 25.96 8.89 -4.33
N ALA A 303 26.84 9.75 -4.84
CA ALA A 303 27.10 11.06 -4.25
C ALA A 303 25.84 11.94 -4.19
N LEU A 304 24.99 11.91 -5.22
CA LEU A 304 23.72 12.63 -5.22
C LEU A 304 22.70 11.99 -4.27
N ALA A 305 22.64 10.66 -4.23
CA ALA A 305 21.82 9.94 -3.24
C ALA A 305 22.20 10.37 -1.81
N GLN A 306 23.50 10.37 -1.50
CA GLN A 306 24.02 10.75 -0.20
C GLN A 306 23.74 12.22 0.15
N GLN A 307 23.84 13.14 -0.82
CA GLN A 307 23.48 14.55 -0.59
C GLN A 307 22.01 14.71 -0.16
N HIS A 308 21.09 14.01 -0.81
CA HIS A 308 19.69 14.02 -0.44
C HIS A 308 19.45 13.35 0.92
N ALA A 309 20.14 12.24 1.19
CA ALA A 309 20.05 11.55 2.47
C ALA A 309 20.51 12.43 3.63
N ASN A 310 21.65 13.11 3.48
CA ASN A 310 22.18 14.04 4.47
C ASN A 310 21.18 15.18 4.75
N SER A 311 20.57 15.76 3.71
CA SER A 311 19.56 16.81 3.91
C SER A 311 18.34 16.36 4.71
N ILE A 312 17.88 15.12 4.49
CA ILE A 312 16.76 14.53 5.26
C ILE A 312 17.19 14.23 6.70
N LEU A 313 18.39 13.66 6.89
CA LEU A 313 18.95 13.39 8.21
C LEU A 313 19.16 14.67 9.03
N ASP A 314 19.70 15.73 8.43
CA ASP A 314 19.90 17.03 9.08
C ASP A 314 18.57 17.61 9.60
N ASN A 315 17.48 17.41 8.87
CA ASN A 315 16.15 17.79 9.32
C ASN A 315 15.63 16.87 10.44
N ALA A 316 15.91 15.57 10.37
CA ALA A 316 15.51 14.60 11.38
C ALA A 316 16.23 14.81 12.72
N ILE A 317 17.53 15.12 12.70
CA ILE A 317 18.38 15.34 13.89
C ILE A 317 17.86 16.48 14.76
N LYS A 318 17.21 17.50 14.17
CA LYS A 318 16.54 18.58 14.92
C LYS A 318 15.51 18.04 15.91
N TYR A 319 14.80 16.99 15.54
CA TYR A 319 13.74 16.38 16.36
C TYR A 319 14.20 15.15 17.11
N VAL A 320 15.17 14.40 16.58
CA VAL A 320 15.70 13.17 17.18
C VAL A 320 17.24 13.22 17.16
N PRO A 321 17.88 13.91 18.12
CA PRO A 321 19.33 14.15 18.09
C PRO A 321 20.19 12.88 18.00
N GLN A 322 19.70 11.76 18.53
CA GLN A 322 20.39 10.46 18.49
C GLN A 322 20.63 9.95 17.06
N LEU A 323 19.94 10.50 16.06
CA LEU A 323 20.19 10.19 14.64
C LEU A 323 21.53 10.74 14.13
N SER A 324 22.24 11.58 14.88
CA SER A 324 23.56 12.07 14.49
C SER A 324 24.59 10.95 14.25
N ASN A 325 24.35 9.77 14.83
CA ASN A 325 25.21 8.60 14.70
C ASN A 325 24.73 7.63 13.62
N ALA A 326 23.60 7.90 12.96
CA ALA A 326 23.03 7.01 11.97
C ALA A 326 23.86 7.01 10.68
N GLN A 327 24.13 5.81 10.15
CA GLN A 327 24.73 5.62 8.83
C GLN A 327 23.63 5.31 7.82
N VAL A 328 23.72 5.90 6.63
CA VAL A 328 22.76 5.64 5.55
C VAL A 328 23.12 4.32 4.89
N GLU A 329 22.14 3.41 4.80
CA GLU A 329 22.28 2.13 4.08
C GLU A 329 21.71 2.25 2.66
N ASN A 330 20.53 2.84 2.53
CA ASN A 330 19.85 2.98 1.23
C ASN A 330 19.11 4.30 1.07
N VAL A 331 19.01 4.75 -0.19
CA VAL A 331 18.21 5.89 -0.60
C VAL A 331 17.37 5.49 -1.81
N TYR A 332 16.05 5.60 -1.68
CA TYR A 332 15.10 5.20 -2.72
C TYR A 332 14.32 6.38 -3.25
N ILE A 333 14.05 6.38 -4.56
CA ILE A 333 13.06 7.25 -5.18
C ILE A 333 11.78 6.42 -5.40
N GLY A 334 10.74 6.70 -4.62
CA GLY A 334 9.46 6.03 -4.72
C GLY A 334 8.43 6.84 -5.51
N TRP A 335 7.88 6.26 -6.57
CA TRP A 335 6.80 6.88 -7.33
C TRP A 335 5.42 6.54 -6.78
N ARG A 336 4.74 7.55 -6.25
CA ARG A 336 3.42 7.41 -5.61
C ARG A 336 2.34 7.14 -6.66
N PRO A 337 1.68 5.97 -6.68
CA PRO A 337 0.55 5.71 -7.57
C PRO A 337 -0.68 6.51 -7.10
N LEU A 338 -0.78 7.75 -7.57
CA LEU A 338 -1.74 8.72 -7.06
C LEU A 338 -2.72 9.10 -8.18
N PRO A 339 -3.92 8.47 -8.21
CA PRO A 339 -5.03 8.95 -9.02
C PRO A 339 -5.31 10.44 -8.76
N LEU A 340 -5.88 11.12 -9.75
CA LEU A 340 -6.02 12.59 -9.73
C LEU A 340 -6.77 13.12 -8.51
N ASP A 341 -7.81 12.38 -8.07
CA ASP A 341 -8.62 12.64 -6.87
C ASP A 341 -7.97 12.16 -5.55
N GLY A 342 -6.85 11.43 -5.65
CA GLY A 342 -6.12 10.89 -4.52
C GLY A 342 -6.78 9.68 -3.86
N HIS A 343 -7.68 8.97 -4.55
CA HIS A 343 -8.38 7.80 -4.04
C HIS A 343 -8.05 6.51 -4.81
N PRO A 344 -8.26 5.33 -4.21
CA PRO A 344 -8.11 4.06 -4.92
C PRO A 344 -8.92 3.98 -6.22
N VAL A 345 -8.44 3.19 -7.17
CA VAL A 345 -9.14 2.79 -8.39
C VAL A 345 -9.27 1.27 -8.34
N LEU A 346 -10.51 0.80 -8.20
CA LEU A 346 -10.89 -0.57 -7.87
C LEU A 346 -12.14 -0.95 -8.67
N GLY A 347 -12.00 -1.91 -9.58
CA GLY A 347 -13.14 -2.47 -10.31
C GLY A 347 -12.76 -2.98 -11.68
N PHE A 348 -13.71 -3.66 -12.32
CA PHE A 348 -13.60 -4.08 -13.70
C PHE A 348 -13.56 -2.88 -14.66
N SER A 349 -12.83 -3.03 -15.75
CA SER A 349 -12.88 -2.12 -16.88
C SER A 349 -14.25 -2.18 -17.55
N THR A 350 -14.77 -1.02 -17.96
CA THR A 350 -16.00 -0.94 -18.76
C THR A 350 -15.77 -1.36 -20.20
N GLU A 351 -14.53 -1.29 -20.69
CA GLU A 351 -14.14 -1.63 -22.07
C GLU A 351 -13.68 -3.08 -22.21
N VAL A 352 -13.06 -3.63 -21.15
CA VAL A 352 -12.52 -5.00 -21.13
C VAL A 352 -12.99 -5.72 -19.85
N PRO A 353 -14.19 -6.34 -19.85
CA PRO A 353 -14.87 -6.77 -18.63
C PRO A 353 -14.18 -7.84 -17.77
N TYR A 354 -13.15 -8.53 -18.30
CA TYR A 354 -12.35 -9.50 -17.54
C TYR A 354 -11.10 -8.88 -16.90
N VAL A 355 -10.83 -7.59 -17.12
CA VAL A 355 -9.71 -6.86 -16.53
C VAL A 355 -10.18 -6.05 -15.34
N TYR A 356 -9.62 -6.35 -14.17
CA TYR A 356 -9.83 -5.62 -12.92
C TYR A 356 -8.65 -4.68 -12.67
N ILE A 357 -8.91 -3.41 -12.36
CA ILE A 357 -7.89 -2.41 -12.03
C ILE A 357 -7.82 -2.27 -10.51
N ALA A 358 -6.61 -2.35 -9.94
CA ALA A 358 -6.37 -2.19 -8.51
C ALA A 358 -5.15 -1.29 -8.23
N VAL A 359 -5.40 0.02 -8.12
CA VAL A 359 -4.35 1.04 -7.93
C VAL A 359 -4.69 1.94 -6.74
N THR A 360 -3.73 2.19 -5.85
CA THR A 360 -3.93 3.09 -4.71
C THR A 360 -2.63 3.65 -4.18
N HIS A 361 -2.66 4.92 -3.75
CA HIS A 361 -1.54 5.57 -3.09
C HIS A 361 -1.23 4.94 -1.73
N SER A 362 -2.26 4.72 -0.90
CA SER A 362 -2.11 4.13 0.44
C SER A 362 -2.00 2.60 0.37
N GLY A 363 -1.14 2.09 -0.51
CA GLY A 363 -0.97 0.66 -0.80
C GLY A 363 -0.63 -0.16 0.43
N VAL A 364 0.32 0.28 1.26
CA VAL A 364 0.67 -0.43 2.49
C VAL A 364 -0.51 -0.46 3.45
N THR A 365 -1.11 0.69 3.76
CA THR A 365 -2.27 0.74 4.65
C THR A 365 -3.42 -0.15 4.16
N LEU A 366 -3.76 -0.08 2.87
CA LEU A 366 -4.98 -0.66 2.31
C LEU A 366 -4.80 -2.08 1.78
N ALA A 367 -3.58 -2.58 1.62
CA ALA A 367 -3.34 -3.90 1.03
C ALA A 367 -4.18 -5.03 1.65
N PRO A 368 -4.30 -5.17 2.99
CA PRO A 368 -5.14 -6.22 3.59
C PRO A 368 -6.59 -6.16 3.12
N ILE A 369 -7.26 -5.02 3.33
CA ILE A 369 -8.70 -4.92 3.05
C ILE A 369 -8.98 -4.98 1.55
N LEU A 370 -8.11 -4.41 0.73
CA LEU A 370 -8.24 -4.46 -0.72
C LEU A 370 -8.02 -5.87 -1.26
N GLY A 371 -7.03 -6.61 -0.73
CA GLY A 371 -6.84 -8.01 -1.10
C GLY A 371 -8.12 -8.82 -0.90
N ARG A 372 -8.72 -8.69 0.29
CA ARG A 372 -9.98 -9.35 0.63
C ARG A 372 -11.14 -8.90 -0.27
N MET A 373 -11.43 -7.61 -0.35
CA MET A 373 -12.60 -7.12 -1.10
C MET A 373 -12.46 -7.37 -2.61
N VAL A 374 -11.27 -7.16 -3.19
CA VAL A 374 -11.03 -7.43 -4.61
C VAL A 374 -11.18 -8.93 -4.91
N SER A 375 -10.65 -9.81 -4.06
CA SER A 375 -10.84 -11.26 -4.23
C SER A 375 -12.32 -11.67 -4.23
N GLN A 376 -13.13 -11.04 -3.39
CA GLN A 376 -14.57 -11.27 -3.32
C GLN A 376 -15.30 -10.79 -4.59
N GLU A 377 -14.95 -9.63 -5.15
CA GLU A 377 -15.52 -9.17 -6.42
C GLU A 377 -15.12 -10.07 -7.59
N LEU A 378 -13.87 -10.54 -7.60
CA LEU A 378 -13.36 -11.47 -8.59
C LEU A 378 -14.09 -12.81 -8.50
N ILE A 379 -14.16 -13.48 -7.34
CA ILE A 379 -14.81 -14.78 -7.21
C ILE A 379 -16.33 -14.67 -7.41
N GLY A 380 -16.96 -13.64 -6.83
CA GLY A 380 -18.41 -13.49 -6.80
C GLY A 380 -19.01 -12.90 -8.08
N ASN A 381 -18.21 -12.30 -8.97
CA ASN A 381 -18.68 -11.45 -10.07
C ASN A 381 -19.69 -10.39 -9.61
N LYS A 382 -19.53 -9.87 -8.39
CA LYS A 382 -20.45 -8.92 -7.77
C LYS A 382 -19.69 -7.74 -7.19
N ASN A 383 -20.20 -6.55 -7.46
CA ASN A 383 -19.70 -5.32 -6.88
C ASN A 383 -20.00 -5.28 -5.39
N ILE A 384 -18.99 -4.91 -4.60
CA ILE A 384 -19.12 -4.60 -3.18
C ILE A 384 -19.42 -3.11 -3.03
N ASP A 385 -20.45 -2.78 -2.24
CA ASP A 385 -20.91 -1.41 -2.04
C ASP A 385 -19.83 -0.50 -1.44
N ALA A 386 -19.00 -1.04 -0.54
CA ALA A 386 -17.87 -0.31 0.04
C ALA A 386 -16.86 0.20 -1.02
N LEU A 387 -16.81 -0.44 -2.19
CA LEU A 387 -15.92 -0.06 -3.30
C LEU A 387 -16.61 0.81 -4.38
N SER A 388 -17.91 1.08 -4.25
CA SER A 388 -18.71 1.83 -5.25
C SER A 388 -18.11 3.19 -5.61
N ARG A 389 -17.48 3.88 -4.66
CA ARG A 389 -16.86 5.21 -4.86
C ARG A 389 -15.48 5.16 -5.51
N TYR A 390 -14.92 3.97 -5.69
CA TYR A 390 -13.56 3.77 -6.19
C TYR A 390 -13.55 3.17 -7.60
N ARG A 391 -14.68 3.15 -8.29
CA ARG A 391 -14.78 2.54 -9.63
C ARG A 391 -13.87 3.24 -10.65
N PRO A 392 -13.32 2.52 -11.64
CA PRO A 392 -12.53 3.10 -12.71
C PRO A 392 -13.29 4.10 -13.59
N SER A 393 -14.61 3.91 -13.74
CA SER A 393 -15.50 4.75 -14.56
C SER A 393 -15.99 6.02 -13.86
N ARG A 394 -15.55 6.29 -12.62
CA ARG A 394 -15.98 7.48 -11.89
C ARG A 394 -15.39 8.75 -12.50
N GLN A 395 -15.96 9.90 -12.17
CA GLN A 395 -15.35 11.20 -12.46
C GLN A 395 -14.17 11.45 -11.51
N PHE A 396 -13.04 11.90 -12.07
CA PHE A 396 -11.83 12.22 -11.33
C PHE A 396 -11.71 13.73 -11.11
N GLU A 397 -11.96 14.19 -9.89
CA GLU A 397 -11.77 15.59 -9.52
C GLU A 397 -10.33 15.87 -9.09
N LYS A 398 -9.77 17.02 -9.46
CA LYS A 398 -8.41 17.40 -9.04
C LYS A 398 -8.43 17.94 -7.60
N VAL A 399 -7.86 17.18 -6.66
CA VAL A 399 -7.84 17.58 -5.23
C VAL A 399 -6.43 17.73 -4.71
N LYS A 400 -5.93 18.92 -4.33
CA LYS A 400 -4.60 19.03 -3.69
C LYS A 400 -4.67 18.56 -2.22
N ARG A 401 -4.24 17.30 -1.96
CA ARG A 401 -4.25 16.70 -0.61
C ARG A 401 -2.94 16.80 0.15
N TYR A 402 -1.83 16.84 -0.59
CA TYR A 402 -0.47 16.88 -0.08
C TYR A 402 0.17 18.22 -0.45
#